data_AF-A0A1S1LH84-F1
#
_entry.id   AF-A0A1S1LH84-F1
#
_cell.length_a   1.000
_cell.length_b   1.000
_cell.length_c   1.000
_cell.angle_alpha   90.00
_cell.angle_beta   90.00
_cell.angle_gamma   90.00
#
_symmetry.space_group_name_H-M   'P 1'
#
loop_
_entity.id
_entity.type
_entity.pdbx_description
1 polymer ?
#
loop_
_entity_poly.entity_id
_entity_poly.type
_entity_poly.pdbx_seq_one_letter_code
_entity_poly.pdbx_strand_id
1 'polypeptide(L)'
;MTAGEPANPPTDAESRSRASRTLTVGEVMDRLSRLDRSLPVVFEAVDEPSGNYGVRDVSVVPMQRQSTFAAEPYGCDVYSSPECGPIPAGDYYDEPGPVAFLSMYREQIPTRQGDTAEGGTEGRTP
;
A
#
# COMPACT_ATOMS: atom_id res chain seq x y z
N MET A 1 24.29 -14.08 -39.02
CA MET A 1 23.22 -14.40 -38.06
C MET A 1 23.67 -13.87 -36.71
N THR A 2 23.18 -12.71 -36.28
CA THR A 2 23.53 -12.08 -35.00
C THR A 2 22.52 -12.51 -33.96
N ALA A 3 22.98 -13.26 -32.95
CA ALA A 3 22.18 -13.67 -31.80
C ALA A 3 21.97 -12.46 -30.88
N GLY A 4 20.73 -12.25 -30.46
CA GLY A 4 20.30 -11.11 -29.64
C GLY A 4 20.95 -11.09 -28.26
N GLU A 5 21.27 -9.87 -27.81
CA GLU A 5 21.76 -9.57 -26.48
C GLU A 5 20.78 -10.02 -25.38
N PRO A 6 21.27 -10.54 -24.23
CA PRO A 6 20.42 -10.78 -23.07
C PRO A 6 19.99 -9.44 -22.47
N ALA A 7 18.68 -9.25 -22.32
CA ALA A 7 18.12 -8.09 -21.62
C ALA A 7 18.67 -8.03 -20.19
N ASN A 8 19.35 -6.94 -19.84
CA ASN A 8 19.84 -6.70 -18.48
C ASN A 8 18.68 -6.77 -17.48
N PRO A 9 18.87 -7.40 -16.30
CA PRO A 9 17.88 -7.32 -15.24
C PRO A 9 17.71 -5.85 -14.82
N PRO A 10 16.47 -5.41 -14.49
CA PRO A 10 16.21 -4.02 -14.18
C PRO A 10 17.09 -3.58 -13.02
N THR A 11 17.79 -2.47 -13.20
CA THR A 11 18.67 -1.93 -12.15
C THR A 11 17.83 -1.53 -10.92
N ASP A 12 18.42 -1.63 -9.73
CA ASP A 12 17.77 -1.26 -8.47
C ASP A 12 17.22 0.20 -8.51
N ALA A 13 17.85 1.06 -9.32
CA ALA A 13 17.38 2.42 -9.61
C ALA A 13 16.09 2.48 -10.45
N GLU A 14 15.88 1.60 -11.43
CA GLU A 14 14.62 1.49 -12.18
C GLU A 14 13.49 0.95 -11.30
N SER A 15 13.83 0.00 -10.41
CA SER A 15 12.91 -0.53 -9.40
C SER A 15 12.48 0.54 -8.38
N ARG A 16 13.39 1.45 -7.99
CA ARG A 16 13.10 2.62 -7.15
C ARG A 16 12.39 3.76 -7.90
N SER A 17 12.71 3.98 -9.17
CA SER A 17 12.04 4.99 -10.02
C SER A 17 10.57 4.62 -10.28
N ARG A 18 10.30 3.33 -10.46
CA ARG A 18 8.93 2.79 -10.57
C ARG A 18 8.18 2.78 -9.22
N ALA A 19 8.89 2.86 -8.09
CA ALA A 19 8.32 2.83 -6.75
C ALA A 19 7.68 4.15 -6.28
N SER A 20 8.02 5.27 -6.89
CA SER A 20 7.54 6.61 -6.51
C SER A 20 6.49 7.18 -7.45
N ARG A 21 6.10 6.43 -8.50
CA ARG A 21 5.13 6.90 -9.50
C ARG A 21 3.71 6.57 -9.09
N THR A 22 2.80 7.48 -9.42
CA THR A 22 1.36 7.20 -9.41
C THR A 22 1.05 5.99 -10.28
N LEU A 23 0.24 5.08 -9.77
CA LEU A 23 -0.26 3.93 -10.51
C LEU A 23 -1.18 4.40 -11.63
N THR A 24 -1.05 3.77 -12.78
CA THR A 24 -2.02 3.93 -13.86
C THR A 24 -3.36 3.29 -13.48
N VAL A 25 -4.46 3.72 -14.11
CA VAL A 25 -5.78 3.10 -13.91
C VAL A 25 -5.73 1.59 -14.12
N GLY A 26 -5.01 1.13 -15.15
CA GLY A 26 -4.83 -0.31 -15.42
C GLY A 26 -4.14 -1.05 -14.28
N GLU A 27 -3.10 -0.46 -13.68
CA GLU A 27 -2.40 -1.04 -12.52
C GLU A 27 -3.28 -1.05 -11.27
N VAL A 28 -4.08 -0.01 -11.02
CA VAL A 28 -5.05 0.02 -9.91
C VAL A 28 -6.10 -1.07 -10.08
N MET A 29 -6.71 -1.17 -11.27
CA MET A 29 -7.75 -2.16 -11.56
C MET A 29 -7.21 -3.59 -11.51
N ASP A 30 -6.01 -3.84 -12.04
CA ASP A 30 -5.35 -5.16 -11.95
C ASP A 30 -5.15 -5.59 -10.49
N ARG A 31 -4.68 -4.68 -9.62
CA ARG A 31 -4.52 -4.96 -8.18
C ARG A 31 -5.86 -5.20 -7.49
N LEU A 32 -6.85 -4.33 -7.69
CA LEU A 32 -8.19 -4.48 -7.11
C LEU A 32 -8.87 -5.78 -7.58
N SER A 33 -8.65 -6.19 -8.84
CA SER A 33 -9.23 -7.42 -9.40
C SER A 33 -8.77 -8.71 -8.72
N ARG A 34 -7.64 -8.65 -8.00
CA ARG A 34 -7.07 -9.78 -7.23
C ARG A 34 -7.57 -9.83 -5.79
N LEU A 35 -8.26 -8.79 -5.33
CA LEU A 35 -8.84 -8.72 -3.99
C LEU A 35 -10.26 -9.31 -3.97
N ASP A 36 -10.78 -9.58 -2.78
CA ASP A 36 -12.18 -9.95 -2.61
C ASP A 36 -13.08 -8.77 -3.04
N ARG A 37 -14.07 -9.07 -3.88
CA ARG A 37 -14.99 -8.09 -4.47
C ARG A 37 -16.00 -7.53 -3.48
N SER A 38 -16.13 -8.13 -2.29
CA SER A 38 -16.96 -7.58 -1.22
C SER A 38 -16.26 -6.53 -0.36
N LEU A 39 -14.95 -6.32 -0.54
CA LEU A 39 -14.20 -5.35 0.26
C LEU A 39 -14.59 -3.91 -0.11
N PRO A 40 -14.90 -3.05 0.87
CA PRO A 40 -15.01 -1.62 0.63
C PRO A 40 -13.69 -1.06 0.09
N VAL A 41 -13.78 -0.14 -0.87
CA VAL A 41 -12.62 0.60 -1.37
C VAL A 41 -12.57 1.95 -0.68
N VAL A 42 -11.48 2.24 0.00
CA VAL A 42 -11.27 3.45 0.81
C VAL A 42 -10.02 4.17 0.33
N PHE A 43 -10.01 5.49 0.41
CA PHE A 43 -8.85 6.32 0.12
C PHE A 43 -8.70 7.39 1.21
N GLU A 44 -7.48 7.89 1.40
CA GLU A 44 -7.22 8.98 2.34
C GLU A 44 -7.71 10.31 1.74
N ALA A 45 -8.58 11.02 2.48
CA ALA A 45 -9.02 12.36 2.10
C ALA A 45 -8.09 13.39 2.75
N VAL A 46 -7.17 13.96 1.96
CA VAL A 46 -6.30 15.05 2.40
C VAL A 46 -6.91 16.37 1.96
N ASP A 47 -7.24 17.24 2.92
CA ASP A 47 -7.89 18.55 2.68
C ASP A 47 -6.91 19.65 2.21
N GLU A 48 -5.65 19.29 1.90
CA GLU A 48 -4.65 20.24 1.40
C GLU A 48 -4.70 20.35 -0.12
N PRO A 49 -4.94 21.53 -0.71
CA PRO A 49 -5.08 21.74 -2.16
C PRO A 49 -3.81 21.47 -2.98
N SER A 50 -2.65 21.36 -2.33
CA SER A 50 -1.35 21.04 -2.92
C SER A 50 -0.94 19.57 -2.76
N GLY A 51 -1.83 18.73 -2.23
CA GLY A 51 -1.56 17.33 -1.92
C GLY A 51 -1.18 16.48 -3.14
N ASN A 52 -0.40 15.43 -2.90
CA ASN A 52 -0.04 14.46 -3.94
C ASN A 52 -1.15 13.41 -4.07
N TYR A 53 -2.19 13.69 -4.85
CA TYR A 53 -3.41 12.86 -4.92
C TYR A 53 -3.29 11.56 -5.74
N GLY A 54 -2.08 11.18 -6.15
CA GLY A 54 -1.86 9.99 -6.94
C GLY A 54 -1.86 8.73 -6.07
N VAL A 55 -2.69 7.74 -6.40
CA VAL A 55 -2.62 6.40 -5.79
C VAL A 55 -1.27 5.79 -6.13
N ARG A 56 -0.50 5.38 -5.12
CA ARG A 56 0.81 4.72 -5.28
C ARG A 56 0.78 3.27 -4.85
N ASP A 57 -0.19 2.92 -4.00
CA ASP A 57 -0.35 1.55 -3.53
C ASP A 57 -1.81 1.17 -3.31
N VAL A 58 -2.06 -0.14 -3.36
CA VAL A 58 -3.36 -0.75 -3.07
C VAL A 58 -3.08 -1.89 -2.12
N SER A 59 -3.52 -1.77 -0.87
CA SER A 59 -3.29 -2.74 0.19
C SER A 59 -4.60 -3.13 0.87
N VAL A 60 -4.59 -4.22 1.63
CA VAL A 60 -5.73 -4.59 2.49
C VAL A 60 -5.33 -4.29 3.91
N VAL A 61 -6.05 -3.37 4.55
CA VAL A 61 -5.77 -2.91 5.90
C VAL A 61 -7.02 -3.00 6.77
N PRO A 62 -6.88 -3.23 8.09
CA PRO A 62 -8.01 -3.14 8.99
C PRO A 62 -8.44 -1.69 9.14
N MET A 63 -9.70 -1.39 8.88
CA MET A 63 -10.31 -0.10 9.19
C MET A 63 -11.61 -0.27 9.95
N GLN A 64 -11.89 0.68 10.82
CA GLN A 64 -13.15 0.75 11.54
C GLN A 64 -14.10 1.70 10.81
N ARG A 65 -15.27 1.20 10.44
CA ARG A 65 -16.32 1.99 9.79
C ARG A 65 -17.17 2.71 10.82
N GLN A 66 -17.35 4.00 10.61
CA GLN A 66 -18.32 4.85 11.29
C GLN A 66 -19.50 5.08 10.36
N SER A 67 -20.68 4.58 10.75
CA SER A 67 -21.90 4.63 9.94
C SER A 67 -22.80 5.82 10.25
N THR A 68 -22.36 6.73 11.15
CA THR A 68 -23.16 7.82 11.73
C THR A 68 -23.93 8.64 10.70
N PHE A 69 -23.34 8.91 9.54
CA PHE A 69 -23.95 9.73 8.50
C PHE A 69 -24.37 8.94 7.26
N ALA A 70 -24.12 7.63 7.19
CA ALA A 70 -24.32 6.84 5.96
C ALA A 70 -25.76 6.84 5.43
N ALA A 71 -26.76 7.14 6.27
CA ALA A 71 -28.17 7.23 5.90
C ALA A 71 -28.60 8.63 5.40
N GLU A 72 -27.73 9.64 5.49
CA GLU A 72 -28.04 11.01 5.05
C GLU A 72 -27.88 11.20 3.54
N PRO A 73 -28.63 12.12 2.90
CA PRO A 73 -28.57 12.34 1.44
C PRO A 73 -27.18 12.68 0.88
N TYR A 74 -26.29 13.18 1.73
CA TYR A 74 -24.89 13.52 1.40
C TYR A 74 -23.89 12.87 2.35
N GLY A 75 -24.35 11.94 3.19
CA GLY A 75 -23.48 11.31 4.15
C GLY A 75 -22.59 10.27 3.49
N CYS A 76 -21.44 10.06 4.10
CA CYS A 76 -20.46 9.08 3.67
C CYS A 76 -20.14 8.11 4.82
N ASP A 77 -19.75 6.89 4.44
CA ASP A 77 -19.08 6.00 5.38
C ASP A 77 -17.70 6.57 5.68
N VAL A 78 -17.43 6.83 6.96
CA VAL A 78 -16.10 7.29 7.39
C VAL A 78 -15.34 6.08 7.90
N TYR A 79 -14.14 5.86 7.38
CA TYR A 79 -13.27 4.77 7.79
C TYR A 79 -12.06 5.35 8.52
N SER A 80 -11.79 4.83 9.71
CA SER A 80 -10.65 5.26 10.53
C SER A 80 -9.71 4.10 10.81
N SER A 81 -8.41 4.39 10.88
CA SER A 81 -7.43 3.39 11.32
C SER A 81 -7.66 3.07 12.81
N PRO A 82 -7.74 1.79 13.21
CA PRO A 82 -7.84 1.40 14.62
C PRO A 82 -6.63 1.88 15.45
N GLU A 83 -5.50 2.13 14.80
CA GLU A 83 -4.26 2.59 15.44
C GLU A 83 -4.33 4.04 15.92
N CYS A 84 -5.23 4.87 15.35
CA CYS A 84 -5.45 6.24 15.78
C CYS A 84 -6.22 6.35 17.12
N GLY A 85 -6.64 5.21 17.67
CA GLY A 85 -7.37 5.10 18.92
C GLY A 85 -8.49 4.08 18.75
N PRO A 86 -8.50 2.97 19.51
CA PRO A 86 -9.56 1.98 19.39
C PRO A 86 -10.88 2.61 19.85
N ILE A 87 -11.83 2.76 18.93
CA ILE A 87 -13.19 3.17 19.26
C ILE A 87 -13.96 1.88 19.56
N PRO A 88 -14.60 1.73 20.74
CA PRO A 88 -15.39 0.55 21.03
C PRO A 88 -16.53 0.41 20.03
N ALA A 89 -16.71 -0.80 19.49
CA ALA A 89 -17.82 -1.10 18.61
C ALA A 89 -19.17 -0.87 19.32
N GLY A 90 -20.17 -0.42 18.57
CA GLY A 90 -21.47 -0.05 19.10
C GLY A 90 -22.38 0.50 18.01
N ASP A 91 -23.42 1.24 18.39
CA ASP A 91 -24.47 1.69 17.48
C ASP A 91 -23.98 2.54 16.28
N TYR A 92 -22.79 3.15 16.40
CA TYR A 92 -22.22 4.05 15.40
C TYR A 92 -20.91 3.56 14.77
N TYR A 93 -20.30 2.52 15.32
CA TYR A 93 -18.99 2.01 14.91
C TYR A 93 -19.04 0.50 14.75
N ASP A 94 -18.73 0.03 13.56
CA ASP A 94 -18.60 -1.40 13.28
C ASP A 94 -17.34 -1.96 13.95
N GLU A 95 -17.23 -3.30 14.04
CA GLU A 95 -15.96 -3.94 14.37
C GLU A 95 -14.92 -3.66 13.26
N PRO A 96 -13.62 -3.52 13.59
CA PRO A 96 -12.58 -3.35 12.57
C PRO A 96 -12.59 -4.48 11.54
N GLY A 97 -12.73 -4.12 10.27
CA GLY A 97 -12.84 -5.03 9.15
C GLY A 97 -11.80 -4.76 8.06
N PRO A 98 -11.51 -5.74 7.21
CA PRO A 98 -10.61 -5.52 6.08
C PRO A 98 -11.26 -4.59 5.05
N VAL A 99 -10.48 -3.64 4.54
CA VAL A 99 -10.85 -2.79 3.39
C VAL A 99 -9.72 -2.74 2.37
N ALA A 100 -10.05 -2.52 1.11
CA ALA A 100 -9.07 -2.20 0.08
C ALA A 100 -8.70 -0.72 0.17
N PHE A 101 -7.50 -0.40 0.61
CA PHE A 101 -7.03 0.96 0.83
C PHE A 101 -6.17 1.44 -0.34
N LEU A 102 -6.60 2.56 -0.94
CA LEU A 102 -5.88 3.28 -1.99
C LEU A 102 -4.98 4.31 -1.33
N SER A 103 -3.71 3.97 -1.18
CA SER A 103 -2.76 4.81 -0.47
C SER A 103 -2.04 5.79 -1.41
N MET A 104 -1.89 7.03 -0.95
CA MET A 104 -0.99 8.03 -1.55
C MET A 104 0.48 7.82 -1.15
N TYR A 105 0.71 6.97 -0.14
CA TYR A 105 2.02 6.60 0.35
C TYR A 105 2.29 5.11 0.04
N ARG A 106 3.50 4.78 -0.38
CA ARG A 106 3.89 3.37 -0.44
C ARG A 106 4.23 2.92 0.97
N GLU A 107 3.74 1.75 1.40
CA GLU A 107 4.31 1.09 2.57
C GLU A 107 5.82 0.94 2.34
N GLN A 108 6.62 1.44 3.29
CA GLN A 108 8.05 1.20 3.27
C GLN A 108 8.23 -0.31 3.44
N ILE A 109 8.53 -1.02 2.37
CA ILE A 109 8.99 -2.41 2.47
C ILE A 109 10.19 -2.35 3.41
N PRO A 110 10.14 -2.99 4.59
CA PRO A 110 11.28 -2.98 5.49
C PRO A 110 12.44 -3.60 4.71
N THR A 111 13.48 -2.80 4.46
CA THR A 111 14.70 -3.29 3.84
C THR A 111 15.17 -4.44 4.72
N ARG A 112 15.12 -5.68 4.23
CA ARG A 112 15.76 -6.80 4.92
C ARG A 112 17.23 -6.43 5.06
N GLN A 113 17.62 -6.01 6.27
CA GLN A 113 19.00 -5.78 6.63
C GLN A 113 19.67 -7.16 6.70
N GLY A 114 20.26 -7.59 5.59
CA GLY A 114 20.80 -8.94 5.49
C GLY A 114 21.37 -9.27 4.12
N ASP A 115 22.29 -8.42 3.63
CA ASP A 115 23.26 -8.82 2.61
C ASP A 115 24.57 -8.09 2.90
N THR A 116 25.22 -8.45 4.01
CA THR A 116 26.67 -8.31 4.11
C THR A 116 27.27 -9.64 3.69
N ALA A 117 27.45 -9.80 2.40
CA ALA A 117 28.36 -10.79 1.85
C ALA A 117 29.74 -10.14 1.71
N GLU A 118 30.64 -10.42 2.64
CA GLU A 118 32.06 -10.58 2.32
C GLU A 118 32.56 -11.84 3.02
N GLY A 119 32.80 -12.89 2.23
CA GLY A 119 33.76 -13.95 2.56
C GLY A 119 35.16 -13.34 2.65
N GLY A 120 36.14 -13.89 3.35
CA GLY A 120 36.41 -15.28 3.65
C GLY A 120 37.82 -15.58 3.15
N THR A 121 38.80 -15.63 4.05
CA THR A 121 40.14 -16.25 3.97
C THR A 121 40.82 -15.98 5.32
N GLU A 122 41.68 -16.77 5.95
CA GLU A 122 42.23 -18.12 5.80
C GLU A 122 42.86 -18.43 7.19
N GLY A 123 43.22 -19.68 7.43
CA GLY A 123 43.72 -20.15 8.73
C GLY A 123 45.05 -19.54 9.19
N ARG A 124 45.33 -19.73 10.49
CA ARG A 124 46.58 -20.27 11.09
C ARG A 124 46.94 -19.57 12.41
N THR A 125 46.92 -20.37 13.48
CA THR A 125 47.52 -20.13 14.81
C THR A 125 49.04 -19.90 14.71
N PRO A 126 49.64 -19.18 15.68
CA PRO A 126 50.09 -19.82 16.92
C PRO A 126 49.69 -19.09 18.21
#